data_AF-A0A8S8XRB3-F1
#
_entry.id   AF-A0A8S8XRB3-F1
#
_cell.length_a   1.000
_cell.length_b   1.000
_cell.length_c   1.000
_cell.angle_alpha   90.00
_cell.angle_beta   90.00
_cell.angle_gamma   90.00
#
_symmetry.space_group_name_H-M   'P 1'
#
loop_
_entity.id
_entity.type
_entity.pdbx_description
1 polymer ?
#
loop_
_entity_poly.entity_id
_entity_poly.type
_entity_poly.pdbx_seq_one_letter_code
_entity_poly.pdbx_strand_id
1 'polypeptide(L)' 'MTIIIENNENIRTIILNRPEKLNSVNLKMATELNQAVKNALTINLSNA' A
#
# COMPACT_ATOMS: atom_id res chain seq x y z
N MET A 1 -0.11 -11.18 3.67
CA MET A 1 -0.03 -9.82 3.11
C MET A 1 0.22 -9.97 1.64
N THR A 2 -0.54 -9.28 0.80
CA THR A 2 -0.45 -9.37 -0.66
C THR A 2 0.25 -8.16 -1.28
N ILE A 3 0.50 -7.14 -0.47
CA ILE A 3 1.33 -5.97 -0.79
C ILE A 3 2.41 -5.77 0.29
N ILE A 4 3.48 -5.07 -0.07
CA ILE A 4 4.48 -4.51 0.85
C ILE A 4 4.40 -2.98 0.74
N ILE A 5 4.56 -2.27 1.84
CA ILE A 5 4.55 -0.81 1.88
C ILE A 5 5.92 -0.34 2.33
N GLU A 6 6.57 0.47 1.51
CA GLU A 6 7.82 1.16 1.84
C GLU A 6 7.56 2.66 1.87
N ASN A 7 8.06 3.33 2.90
CA ASN A 7 7.99 4.78 3.03
C ASN A 7 9.40 5.34 2.91
N ASN A 8 9.63 6.21 1.92
CA ASN A 8 10.89 6.89 1.72
C ASN A 8 10.62 8.39 1.54
N GLU A 9 11.00 9.19 2.53
CA GLU A 9 10.68 10.62 2.61
C GLU A 9 9.19 10.89 2.38
N ASN A 10 8.85 11.63 1.32
CA ASN A 10 7.49 12.00 0.93
C ASN A 10 6.88 11.02 -0.09
N ILE A 11 7.59 9.94 -0.42
CA ILE A 11 7.15 8.93 -1.38
C ILE A 11 6.77 7.65 -0.61
N ARG A 12 5.56 7.16 -0.87
CA ARG A 12 5.12 5.83 -0.42
C ARG A 12 5.10 4.90 -1.63
N THR A 13 5.91 3.85 -1.58
CA THR A 13 5.93 2.78 -2.57
C THR A 13 5.06 1.62 -2.09
N ILE A 14 4.11 1.20 -2.92
CA ILE A 14 3.28 0.02 -2.67
C ILE A 14 3.70 -1.07 -3.66
N ILE A 15 4.29 -2.14 -3.16
CA ILE A 15 4.83 -3.26 -3.95
C ILE A 15 3.82 -4.40 -3.93
N LEU A 16 3.42 -4.90 -5.10
CA LEU A 16 2.60 -6.10 -5.19
C LEU A 16 3.47 -7.33 -4.85
N ASN A 17 3.06 -8.11 -3.86
CA ASN A 17 3.84 -9.20 -3.28
C ASN A 17 3.10 -10.54 -3.35
N ARG A 18 2.77 -10.95 -4.58
CA ARG A 18 2.22 -12.28 -4.90
C ARG A 18 2.93 -12.87 -6.13
N PRO A 19 4.27 -13.01 -6.09
CA PRO A 19 5.06 -13.45 -7.24
C PRO A 19 4.63 -14.82 -7.76
N GLU A 20 4.17 -15.72 -6.90
CA GLU A 20 3.68 -17.06 -7.24
C GLU A 20 2.41 -17.06 -8.10
N LYS A 21 1.75 -15.90 -8.23
CA LYS A 21 0.57 -15.67 -9.09
C LYS A 21 0.80 -14.53 -10.07
N LEU A 22 2.05 -14.21 -10.40
CA LEU A 22 2.42 -13.11 -11.29
C LEU A 22 1.82 -11.76 -10.83
N ASN A 23 1.68 -11.58 -9.51
CA ASN A 23 1.05 -10.42 -8.90
C ASN A 23 -0.40 -10.14 -9.37
N SER A 24 -1.09 -11.16 -9.89
CA SER A 24 -2.49 -11.05 -10.32
C SER A 24 -3.36 -10.54 -9.17
N VAL A 25 -4.15 -9.50 -9.43
CA VAL A 25 -4.97 -8.84 -8.41
C VAL A 25 -6.15 -9.74 -8.01
N ASN A 26 -6.35 -9.90 -6.70
CA ASN A 26 -7.55 -10.54 -6.14
C ASN A 26 -8.26 -9.59 -5.16
N LEU A 27 -9.41 -9.99 -4.64
CA LEU A 27 -10.20 -9.18 -3.70
C LEU A 27 -9.37 -8.70 -2.51
N LYS A 28 -8.61 -9.60 -1.88
CA LYS A 28 -7.77 -9.26 -0.73
C LYS A 28 -6.73 -8.18 -1.07
N MET A 29 -6.06 -8.30 -2.20
CA MET A 29 -5.08 -7.32 -2.67
C MET A 29 -5.72 -5.98 -3.00
N ALA A 30 -6.89 -5.98 -3.65
CA ALA A 30 -7.63 -4.75 -3.91
C ALA A 30 -8.04 -4.04 -2.60
N THR A 31 -8.46 -4.80 -1.57
CA THR A 31 -8.78 -4.26 -0.25
C THR A 31 -7.55 -3.67 0.44
N GLU A 32 -6.43 -4.40 0.46
CA GLU A 32 -5.16 -3.93 1.06
C GLU A 32 -4.63 -2.69 0.31
N LEU A 33 -4.70 -2.66 -1.03
CA LEU A 33 -4.32 -1.51 -1.85
C LEU A 33 -5.17 -0.27 -1.53
N ASN A 34 -6.50 -0.42 -1.46
CA ASN A 34 -7.40 0.68 -1.14
C ASN A 34 -7.10 1.28 0.25
N GLN A 35 -6.83 0.43 1.24
CA GLN A 35 -6.42 0.87 2.57
C GLN A 35 -5.07 1.60 2.53
N ALA A 36 -4.07 1.05 1.83
CA ALA A 36 -2.75 1.65 1.72
C ALA A 36 -2.78 3.05 1.07
N VAL A 37 -3.59 3.22 0.03
CA VAL A 37 -3.80 4.52 -0.66
C VAL A 37 -4.51 5.52 0.26
N LYS A 38 -5.59 5.12 0.93
CA LYS A 38 -6.30 6.01 1.88
C LYS A 38 -5.39 6.49 3.01
N ASN A 39 -4.58 5.58 3.56
CA ASN A 39 -3.62 5.89 4.62
C ASN A 39 -2.45 6.76 4.13
N ALA A 40 -2.22 6.88 2.82
CA ALA A 40 -1.18 7.75 2.27
C ALA A 40 -1.65 9.22 2.21
N LEU A 41 -2.97 9.43 2.08
CA LEU A 41 -3.59 10.75 2.02
C LEU A 41 -3.81 11.37 3.41
N THR A 42 -3.79 10.56 4.47
CA THR A 42 -3.83 11.04 5.85
C THR A 42 -2.45 11.62 6.21
N ILE A 43 -2.22 12.89 5.85
CA ILE A 43 -1.13 13.69 6.39
C ILE A 43 -1.28 13.71 7.92
N ASN A 44 -0.22 13.35 8.65
CA ASN A 44 -0.15 13.53 10.10
C ASN A 44 -0.29 15.03 10.44
N LEU A 45 -1.52 15.46 10.75
CA LEU A 45 -1.81 16.77 11.34
C LEU A 45 -1.47 16.83 12.84
N SER A 46 -0.72 15.86 13.36
CA SER A 46 -0.42 15.73 14.79
C SER A 46 0.72 16.62 15.29
N ASN A 47 1.40 17.36 14.40
CA ASN A 47 2.62 18.11 14.73
C ASN A 47 2.56 19.60 14.29
N ALA A 48 1.38 20.22 14.28
CA ALA A 48 1.23 21.67 14.03
C ALA A 48 0.79 22.41 15.28
#